data_AF-A0A929QSN6-F1
#
_entry.id   AF-A0A929QSN6-F1
#
_cell.length_a   1.000
_cell.length_b   1.000
_cell.length_c   1.000
_cell.angle_alpha   90.00
_cell.angle_beta   90.00
_cell.angle_gamma   90.00
#
_symmetry.space_group_name_H-M   'P 1'
#
loop_
_entity.id
_entity.type
_entity.pdbx_description
1 polymer ?
#
loop_
_entity_poly.entity_id
_entity_poly.type
_entity_poly.pdbx_seq_one_letter_code
_entity_poly.pdbx_strand_id
1 'polypeptide(L)'
;MDMIFTHFGFSGPAILRCSGHVNQWLFAHPEADSCLLTVNFQPNLTQAELSAQAEAGRDKQLLTLLKQWVPERLALVLCQQLGVAPETAFKQLTHAQAARLWSLMTAFPLSATGSQPLEKGFVTGGGVSTKEVNPKTMESKLTQGLFFCGEFLDINGYTGGYNITAAFVTGTIAGQYAAWKSFELQG
;
A
#
# COMPACT_ATOMS: atom_id res chain seq x y z
N MET A 1 1.19 -3.35 10.29
CA MET A 1 2.01 -3.52 9.07
C MET A 1 2.98 -2.36 9.03
N ASP A 2 4.20 -2.61 8.60
CA ASP A 2 5.28 -1.63 8.76
C ASP A 2 5.41 -0.70 7.55
N MET A 3 5.90 0.50 7.83
CA MET A 3 6.22 1.56 6.87
C MET A 3 7.54 2.21 7.28
N ILE A 4 8.32 2.67 6.29
CA ILE A 4 9.58 3.35 6.51
C ILE A 4 9.61 4.66 5.70
N PHE A 5 10.06 5.74 6.32
CA PHE A 5 10.41 6.98 5.63
C PHE A 5 11.80 6.86 5.02
N THR A 6 11.95 7.27 3.77
CA THR A 6 13.19 7.17 2.99
C THR A 6 13.58 8.56 2.45
N HIS A 7 14.78 8.68 1.90
CA HIS A 7 15.26 9.94 1.31
C HIS A 7 14.44 10.42 0.09
N PHE A 8 13.64 9.55 -0.52
CA PHE A 8 12.90 9.80 -1.76
C PHE A 8 11.39 9.54 -1.62
N GLY A 9 10.88 9.46 -0.39
CA GLY A 9 9.46 9.20 -0.11
C GLY A 9 9.29 8.10 0.92
N PHE A 10 8.35 7.18 0.68
CA PHE A 10 7.92 6.18 1.65
C PHE A 10 8.11 4.76 1.10
N SER A 11 8.38 3.80 1.97
CA SER A 11 8.57 2.39 1.63
C SER A 11 8.06 1.46 2.73
N GLY A 12 8.39 0.18 2.65
CA GLY A 12 7.93 -0.88 3.55
C GLY A 12 6.65 -1.56 3.08
N PRO A 13 6.26 -2.69 3.71
CA PRO A 13 5.15 -3.52 3.24
C PRO A 13 3.83 -2.77 3.05
N ALA A 14 3.50 -1.81 3.92
CA ALA A 14 2.27 -1.01 3.80
C ALA A 14 2.26 -0.19 2.51
N ILE A 15 3.37 0.49 2.21
CA ILE A 15 3.51 1.34 1.02
C ILE A 15 3.56 0.50 -0.25
N LEU A 16 4.28 -0.62 -0.23
CA LEU A 16 4.36 -1.51 -1.39
C LEU A 16 2.96 -2.04 -1.78
N ARG A 17 2.11 -2.36 -0.79
CA ARG A 17 0.73 -2.80 -1.05
C ARG A 17 -0.15 -1.72 -1.66
N CYS A 18 0.01 -0.45 -1.28
CA CYS A 18 -0.81 0.62 -1.84
C CYS A 18 -0.24 1.24 -3.13
N SER A 19 1.06 1.04 -3.44
CA SER A 19 1.75 1.67 -4.56
C SER A 19 1.07 1.46 -5.93
N GLY A 20 0.54 0.26 -6.20
CA GLY A 20 -0.19 -0.03 -7.43
C GLY A 20 -1.47 0.81 -7.58
N HIS A 21 -2.21 1.00 -6.48
CA HIS A 21 -3.41 1.85 -6.46
C HIS A 21 -3.07 3.32 -6.67
N VAL A 22 -1.96 3.81 -6.10
CA VAL A 22 -1.46 5.18 -6.33
C VAL A 22 -1.18 5.40 -7.81
N ASN A 23 -0.47 4.49 -8.46
CA ASN A 23 -0.15 4.59 -9.88
C ASN A 23 -1.41 4.58 -10.75
N GLN A 24 -2.35 3.68 -10.48
CA GLN A 24 -3.64 3.63 -11.18
C GLN A 24 -4.43 4.92 -11.00
N TRP A 25 -4.44 5.46 -9.79
CA TRP A 25 -5.15 6.70 -9.48
C TRP A 25 -4.52 7.90 -10.21
N LEU A 26 -3.19 8.04 -10.16
CA LEU A 26 -2.47 9.10 -10.87
C LEU A 26 -2.64 9.00 -12.40
N PHE A 27 -2.64 7.78 -12.94
CA PHE A 27 -2.91 7.56 -14.37
C PHE A 27 -4.32 7.99 -14.77
N ALA A 28 -5.31 7.75 -13.91
CA ALA A 28 -6.70 8.13 -14.14
C ALA A 28 -6.98 9.64 -13.93
N HIS A 29 -6.09 10.36 -13.25
CA HIS A 29 -6.22 11.79 -12.93
C HIS A 29 -4.95 12.55 -13.38
N PRO A 30 -4.73 12.71 -14.70
CA PRO A 30 -3.52 13.33 -15.24
C PRO A 30 -3.35 14.81 -14.86
N GLU A 31 -4.41 15.47 -14.40
CA GLU A 31 -4.40 16.84 -13.88
C GLU A 31 -3.94 16.95 -12.41
N ALA A 32 -3.86 15.84 -11.68
CA ALA A 32 -3.49 15.85 -10.28
C ALA A 32 -1.97 15.80 -10.10
N ASP A 33 -1.42 16.80 -9.39
CA ASP A 33 0.02 16.82 -9.07
C ASP A 33 0.44 15.70 -8.10
N SER A 34 -0.50 15.20 -7.29
CA SER A 34 -0.24 14.12 -6.34
C SER A 34 -1.50 13.38 -5.88
N CYS A 35 -1.31 12.17 -5.41
CA CYS A 35 -2.31 11.36 -4.71
C CYS A 35 -2.18 11.55 -3.19
N LEU A 36 -3.28 11.87 -2.51
CA LEU A 36 -3.30 11.96 -1.05
C LEU A 36 -3.42 10.56 -0.43
N LEU A 37 -2.46 10.23 0.41
CA LEU A 37 -2.46 9.07 1.29
C LEU A 37 -2.65 9.52 2.74
N THR A 38 -3.22 8.65 3.57
CA THR A 38 -3.29 8.88 5.02
C THR A 38 -2.72 7.70 5.78
N VAL A 39 -2.05 7.99 6.90
CA VAL A 39 -1.48 6.99 7.81
C VAL A 39 -2.18 7.06 9.15
N ASN A 40 -2.74 5.94 9.58
CA ASN A 40 -3.15 5.76 10.96
C ASN A 40 -1.97 5.18 11.76
N PHE A 41 -1.42 5.94 12.68
CA PHE A 41 -0.29 5.50 13.50
C PHE A 41 -0.69 4.50 14.58
N GLN A 42 -1.97 4.47 14.96
CA GLN A 42 -2.52 3.58 15.98
C GLN A 42 -3.81 2.91 15.47
N PRO A 43 -3.71 2.01 14.48
CA PRO A 43 -4.89 1.43 13.81
C PRO A 43 -5.77 0.57 14.74
N ASN A 44 -5.26 0.18 15.90
CA ASN A 44 -5.99 -0.62 16.89
C ASN A 44 -6.69 0.24 17.95
N LEU A 45 -6.52 1.57 17.92
CA LEU A 45 -7.10 2.49 18.88
C LEU A 45 -7.98 3.50 18.15
N THR A 46 -9.16 3.73 18.70
CA THR A 46 -10.03 4.82 18.30
C THR A 46 -9.49 6.16 18.82
N GLN A 47 -9.93 7.25 18.19
CA GLN A 47 -9.65 8.60 18.67
C GLN A 47 -10.11 8.81 20.13
N ALA A 48 -11.23 8.21 20.53
CA ALA A 48 -11.73 8.31 21.90
C ALA A 48 -10.81 7.61 22.90
N GLU A 49 -10.29 6.43 22.55
CA GLU A 49 -9.34 5.69 23.40
C GLU A 49 -8.00 6.40 23.51
N LEU A 50 -7.46 6.95 22.41
CA LEU A 50 -6.25 7.78 22.44
C LEU A 50 -6.44 9.00 23.34
N SER A 51 -7.58 9.68 23.22
CA SER A 51 -7.90 10.84 24.05
C SER A 51 -7.99 10.44 25.53
N ALA A 52 -8.66 9.34 25.85
CA ALA A 52 -8.78 8.87 27.24
C ALA A 52 -7.42 8.51 27.85
N GLN A 53 -6.54 7.84 27.10
CA GLN A 53 -5.18 7.54 27.53
C GLN A 53 -4.34 8.82 27.75
N ALA A 54 -4.50 9.82 26.90
CA ALA A 54 -3.83 11.11 27.04
C ALA A 54 -4.31 11.88 28.29
N GLU A 55 -5.63 11.88 28.54
CA GLU A 55 -6.24 12.52 29.71
C GLU A 55 -5.75 11.89 31.02
N ALA A 56 -5.55 10.57 31.07
CA ALA A 56 -4.97 9.89 32.23
C ALA A 56 -3.53 10.34 32.53
N GLY A 57 -2.82 10.85 31.52
CA GLY A 57 -1.46 11.38 31.63
C GLY A 57 -1.38 12.90 31.45
N ARG A 58 -2.47 13.64 31.67
CA ARG A 58 -2.59 15.06 31.25
C ARG A 58 -1.55 16.04 31.79
N ASP A 59 -0.91 15.72 32.92
CA ASP A 59 0.16 16.54 33.51
C ASP A 59 1.53 16.30 32.85
N LYS A 60 1.68 15.23 32.07
CA LYS A 60 2.92 14.93 31.35
C LYS A 60 3.10 15.85 30.16
N GLN A 61 4.36 16.06 29.79
CA GLN A 61 4.73 16.75 28.55
C GLN A 61 4.16 16.01 27.34
N LEU A 62 3.74 16.78 26.33
CA LEU A 62 3.16 16.24 25.09
C LEU A 62 4.11 15.24 24.43
N LEU A 63 5.41 15.55 24.36
CA LEU A 63 6.41 14.65 23.79
C LEU A 63 6.47 13.30 24.53
N THR A 64 6.40 13.32 25.86
CA THR A 64 6.40 12.10 26.69
C THR A 64 5.16 11.25 26.46
N LEU A 65 4.00 11.87 26.20
CA LEU A 65 2.79 11.14 25.83
C LEU A 65 2.91 10.52 24.45
N LEU A 66 3.28 11.30 23.44
CA LEU A 66 3.35 10.85 22.05
C LEU A 66 4.35 9.70 21.85
N LYS A 67 5.46 9.69 22.60
CA LYS A 67 6.46 8.61 22.56
C LYS A 67 5.92 7.23 22.95
N GLN A 68 4.73 7.16 23.55
CA GLN A 68 4.05 5.88 23.83
C GLN A 68 3.41 5.27 22.58
N TRP A 69 3.10 6.09 21.57
CA TRP A 69 2.40 5.67 20.36
C TRP A 69 3.27 5.75 19.10
N VAL A 70 4.24 6.68 19.06
CA VAL A 70 5.07 6.90 17.87
C VAL A 70 6.54 7.09 18.23
N PRO A 71 7.47 6.85 17.29
CA PRO A 71 8.87 7.17 17.47
C PRO A 71 9.07 8.66 17.79
N GLU A 72 10.07 8.98 18.61
CA GLU A 72 10.33 10.34 19.10
C GLU A 72 10.48 11.38 17.99
N ARG A 73 11.14 11.03 16.88
CA ARG A 73 11.27 11.94 15.72
C ARG A 73 9.91 12.31 15.12
N LEU A 74 8.97 11.37 15.06
CA LEU A 74 7.61 11.63 14.58
C LEU A 74 6.79 12.40 15.62
N ALA A 75 6.98 12.12 16.91
CA ALA A 75 6.35 12.90 17.97
C ALA A 75 6.74 14.39 17.89
N LEU A 76 8.01 14.70 17.64
CA LEU A 76 8.47 16.09 17.44
C LEU A 76 7.82 16.75 16.21
N VAL A 77 7.66 16.02 15.10
CA VAL A 77 6.94 16.51 13.91
C VAL A 77 5.48 16.80 14.25
N LEU A 78 4.81 15.94 15.03
CA LEU A 78 3.44 16.19 15.46
C LEU A 78 3.34 17.44 16.34
N CYS A 79 4.26 17.65 17.29
CA CYS A 79 4.32 18.88 18.08
C CYS A 79 4.47 20.13 17.18
N GLN A 80 5.36 20.06 16.19
CA GLN A 80 5.56 21.15 15.22
C GLN A 80 4.30 21.43 14.39
N GLN A 81 3.62 20.38 13.89
CA GLN A 81 2.37 20.52 13.13
C GLN A 81 1.22 21.10 13.95
N LEU A 82 1.27 20.94 15.28
CA LEU A 82 0.30 21.53 16.21
C LEU A 82 0.66 22.95 16.65
N GLY A 83 1.88 23.41 16.36
CA GLY A 83 2.41 24.67 16.88
C GLY A 83 2.55 24.67 18.41
N VAL A 84 2.86 23.51 19.01
CA VAL A 84 2.97 23.33 20.46
C VAL A 84 4.40 22.92 20.83
N ALA A 85 4.94 23.50 21.90
CA ALA A 85 6.27 23.12 22.38
C ALA A 85 6.25 21.67 22.91
N PRO A 86 7.29 20.85 22.63
CA PRO A 86 7.33 19.45 23.09
C PRO A 86 7.17 19.28 24.60
N GLU A 87 7.60 20.28 25.38
CA GLU A 87 7.59 20.31 26.84
C GLU A 87 6.25 20.79 27.42
N THR A 88 5.33 21.29 26.59
CA THR A 88 3.99 21.71 27.03
C THR A 88 3.25 20.53 27.61
N ALA A 89 2.66 20.70 28.80
CA ALA A 89 1.85 19.66 29.41
C ALA A 89 0.55 19.46 28.62
N PHE A 90 0.09 18.22 28.45
CA PHE A 90 -1.08 17.93 27.60
C PHE A 90 -2.34 18.70 28.03
N LYS A 91 -2.57 18.89 29.33
CA LYS A 91 -3.67 19.68 29.88
C LYS A 91 -3.69 21.16 29.43
N GLN A 92 -2.59 21.66 28.86
CA GLN A 92 -2.46 23.03 28.37
C GLN A 92 -2.84 23.17 26.89
N LEU A 93 -3.09 22.06 26.18
CA LEU A 93 -3.59 22.12 24.81
C LEU A 93 -5.00 22.70 24.79
N THR A 94 -5.26 23.54 23.79
CA THR A 94 -6.62 23.96 23.46
C THR A 94 -7.43 22.77 22.92
N HIS A 95 -8.76 22.85 23.00
CA HIS A 95 -9.63 21.83 22.39
C HIS A 95 -9.35 21.65 20.88
N ALA A 96 -9.04 22.73 20.16
CA ALA A 96 -8.71 22.68 18.74
C ALA A 96 -7.39 21.94 18.49
N GLN A 97 -6.35 22.17 19.32
CA GLN A 97 -5.08 21.46 19.22
C GLN A 97 -5.24 19.97 19.54
N ALA A 98 -6.01 19.62 20.59
CA ALA A 98 -6.27 18.23 20.94
C ALA A 98 -7.05 17.50 19.82
N ALA A 99 -8.09 18.13 19.26
CA ALA A 99 -8.83 17.59 18.12
C ALA A 99 -7.93 17.38 16.89
N ARG A 100 -7.06 18.35 16.59
CA ARG A 100 -6.10 18.26 15.48
C ARG A 100 -5.07 17.16 15.72
N LEU A 101 -4.58 16.99 16.95
CA LEU A 101 -3.65 15.92 17.30
C LEU A 101 -4.24 14.57 16.96
N TRP A 102 -5.48 14.31 17.36
CA TRP A 102 -6.13 13.03 17.09
C TRP A 102 -6.44 12.79 15.61
N SER A 103 -6.78 13.84 14.88
CA SER A 103 -6.88 13.77 13.41
C SER A 103 -5.54 13.39 12.78
N LEU A 104 -4.43 13.98 13.23
CA LEU A 104 -3.10 13.63 12.72
C LEU A 104 -2.66 12.22 13.15
N MET A 105 -3.06 11.75 14.35
CA MET A 105 -2.73 10.41 14.82
C MET A 105 -3.44 9.32 14.01
N THR A 106 -4.68 9.57 13.58
CA THR A 106 -5.51 8.58 12.88
C THR A 106 -5.49 8.72 11.36
N ALA A 107 -5.12 9.89 10.83
CA ALA A 107 -5.09 10.16 9.40
C ALA A 107 -3.98 11.18 9.04
N PHE A 108 -2.72 10.85 9.35
CA PHE A 108 -1.58 11.69 8.99
C PHE A 108 -1.44 11.77 7.45
N PRO A 109 -1.50 12.97 6.85
CA PRO A 109 -1.49 13.11 5.41
C PRO A 109 -0.08 12.91 4.83
N LEU A 110 0.01 12.13 3.76
CA LEU A 110 1.19 11.98 2.92
C LEU A 110 0.80 12.29 1.46
N SER A 111 1.65 13.00 0.73
CA SER A 111 1.46 13.26 -0.69
C SER A 111 2.37 12.34 -1.50
N ALA A 112 1.78 11.58 -2.43
CA ALA A 112 2.50 10.68 -3.32
C ALA A 112 2.41 11.20 -4.76
N THR A 113 3.54 11.55 -5.34
CA THR A 113 3.64 12.09 -6.71
C THR A 113 3.92 11.01 -7.76
N GLY A 114 4.10 9.76 -7.35
CA GLY A 114 4.39 8.62 -8.23
C GLY A 114 5.04 7.46 -7.48
N SER A 115 5.41 6.41 -8.22
CA SER A 115 6.20 5.28 -7.70
C SER A 115 7.62 5.27 -8.26
N GLN A 116 8.46 4.40 -7.71
CA GLN A 116 9.72 4.04 -8.37
C GLN A 116 9.45 3.40 -9.75
N PRO A 117 10.44 3.44 -10.67
CA PRO A 117 10.34 2.80 -11.97
C PRO A 117 10.05 1.29 -11.89
N LEU A 118 9.48 0.73 -12.96
CA LEU A 118 9.08 -0.68 -13.03
C LEU A 118 10.25 -1.64 -12.81
N GLU A 119 11.48 -1.26 -13.19
CA GLU A 119 12.69 -2.05 -13.00
C GLU A 119 13.02 -2.30 -11.52
N LYS A 120 12.48 -1.47 -10.62
CA LYS A 120 12.57 -1.65 -9.16
C LYS A 120 11.29 -2.25 -8.56
N GLY A 121 10.31 -2.57 -9.39
CA GLY A 121 9.07 -3.21 -8.99
C GLY A 121 9.28 -4.67 -8.64
N PHE A 122 8.48 -5.18 -7.70
CA PHE A 122 8.48 -6.61 -7.35
C PHE A 122 7.64 -7.45 -8.30
N VAL A 123 6.61 -6.83 -8.88
CA VAL A 123 5.61 -7.46 -9.76
C VAL A 123 5.12 -6.39 -10.74
N THR A 124 4.82 -6.78 -11.95
CA THR A 124 4.20 -5.98 -12.99
C THR A 124 2.68 -6.02 -12.83
N GLY A 125 2.05 -4.84 -12.75
CA GLY A 125 0.59 -4.74 -12.89
C GLY A 125 0.23 -4.55 -14.36
N GLY A 126 -0.80 -5.27 -14.83
CA GLY A 126 -1.13 -5.33 -16.26
C GLY A 126 -0.57 -6.59 -16.93
N GLY A 127 -0.77 -6.71 -18.25
CA GLY A 127 -0.33 -7.85 -19.04
C GLY A 127 -1.32 -8.20 -20.14
N VAL A 128 -1.25 -9.43 -20.63
CA VAL A 128 -2.23 -9.98 -21.56
C VAL A 128 -3.58 -10.07 -20.85
N SER A 129 -4.59 -9.44 -21.44
CA SER A 129 -5.95 -9.40 -20.91
C SER A 129 -6.47 -10.80 -20.65
N THR A 130 -6.82 -11.09 -19.39
CA THR A 130 -7.42 -12.37 -19.00
C THR A 130 -8.77 -12.62 -19.68
N LYS A 131 -9.43 -11.57 -20.20
CA LYS A 131 -10.64 -11.70 -21.01
C LYS A 131 -10.38 -12.38 -22.35
N GLU A 132 -9.17 -12.29 -22.87
CA GLU A 132 -8.74 -12.84 -24.16
C GLU A 132 -8.07 -14.22 -24.02
N VAL A 133 -8.01 -14.75 -22.80
CA VAL A 133 -7.42 -16.06 -22.50
C VAL A 133 -8.50 -17.02 -21.99
N ASN A 134 -8.48 -18.27 -22.43
CA ASN A 134 -9.38 -19.30 -21.90
C ASN A 134 -8.90 -19.75 -20.51
N PRO A 135 -9.69 -19.56 -19.43
CA PRO A 135 -9.24 -19.85 -18.08
C PRO A 135 -9.02 -21.33 -17.79
N LYS A 136 -9.55 -22.25 -18.62
CA LYS A 136 -9.37 -23.69 -18.43
C LYS A 136 -8.12 -24.24 -19.11
N THR A 137 -7.69 -23.60 -20.20
CA THR A 137 -6.63 -24.12 -21.08
C THR A 137 -5.42 -23.20 -21.15
N MET A 138 -5.55 -21.95 -20.71
CA MET A 138 -4.59 -20.87 -20.90
C MET A 138 -4.31 -20.51 -22.37
N GLU A 139 -5.13 -21.00 -23.30
CA GLU A 139 -5.02 -20.69 -24.73
C GLU A 139 -5.61 -19.31 -25.04
N SER A 140 -4.99 -18.59 -25.97
CA SER A 140 -5.56 -17.39 -26.56
C SER A 140 -6.90 -17.69 -27.23
N LYS A 141 -7.89 -16.82 -27.00
CA LYS A 141 -9.16 -16.84 -27.72
C LYS A 141 -9.04 -16.25 -29.14
N LEU A 142 -7.95 -15.54 -29.42
CA LEU A 142 -7.72 -14.83 -30.69
C LEU A 142 -6.82 -15.61 -31.64
N THR A 143 -5.97 -16.50 -31.12
CA THR A 143 -5.01 -17.27 -31.93
C THR A 143 -4.90 -18.68 -31.40
N GLN A 144 -5.35 -19.66 -32.17
CA GLN A 144 -5.23 -21.06 -31.80
C GLN A 144 -3.77 -21.49 -31.74
N GLY A 145 -3.43 -22.33 -30.77
CA GLY A 145 -2.07 -22.83 -30.52
C GLY A 145 -1.16 -21.85 -29.78
N LEU A 146 -1.63 -20.64 -29.44
CA LEU A 146 -0.90 -19.68 -28.61
C LEU A 146 -1.39 -19.75 -27.17
N PHE A 147 -0.47 -19.92 -26.22
CA PHE A 147 -0.78 -20.05 -24.79
C PHE A 147 0.00 -19.02 -23.97
N PHE A 148 -0.60 -18.58 -22.85
CA PHE A 148 -0.01 -17.58 -21.95
C PHE A 148 0.02 -18.10 -20.51
N CYS A 149 1.08 -17.80 -19.77
CA CYS A 149 1.20 -18.18 -18.37
C CYS A 149 2.10 -17.21 -17.59
N GLY A 150 2.06 -17.32 -16.27
CA GLY A 150 2.87 -16.49 -15.38
C GLY A 150 2.49 -15.02 -15.41
N GLU A 151 3.48 -14.18 -15.11
CA GLU A 151 3.34 -12.72 -14.98
C GLU A 151 3.09 -12.01 -16.33
N PHE A 152 3.11 -12.74 -17.45
CA PHE A 152 2.66 -12.18 -18.73
C PHE A 152 1.16 -11.94 -18.77
N LEU A 153 0.38 -12.68 -17.98
CA LEU A 153 -1.05 -12.47 -17.85
C LEU A 153 -1.29 -11.24 -16.98
N ASP A 154 -2.39 -10.53 -17.23
CA ASP A 154 -2.91 -9.46 -16.36
C ASP A 154 -3.44 -10.05 -15.04
N ILE A 155 -2.52 -10.59 -14.24
CA ILE A 155 -2.72 -11.26 -12.96
C ILE A 155 -1.53 -10.90 -12.09
N ASN A 156 -1.78 -10.14 -11.03
CA ASN A 156 -0.78 -9.81 -10.03
C ASN A 156 -1.38 -9.97 -8.62
N GLY A 157 -0.64 -10.64 -7.75
CA GLY A 157 -0.98 -10.84 -6.35
C GLY A 157 -0.10 -9.99 -5.42
N TYR A 158 -0.53 -9.88 -4.16
CA TYR A 158 0.34 -9.33 -3.11
C TYR A 158 1.58 -10.20 -2.90
N THR A 159 2.55 -9.67 -2.14
CA THR A 159 3.68 -10.47 -1.65
C THR A 159 3.19 -11.59 -0.72
N GLY A 160 3.97 -12.67 -0.63
CA GLY A 160 3.61 -13.87 0.16
C GLY A 160 3.39 -15.15 -0.66
N GLY A 161 3.98 -15.25 -1.86
CA GLY A 161 3.97 -16.45 -2.69
C GLY A 161 2.86 -16.52 -3.74
N TYR A 162 1.88 -15.60 -3.72
CA TYR A 162 0.75 -15.62 -4.65
C TYR A 162 1.15 -15.57 -6.13
N ASN A 163 2.11 -14.71 -6.49
CA ASN A 163 2.59 -14.59 -7.88
C ASN A 163 3.29 -15.88 -8.36
N ILE A 164 4.10 -16.49 -7.49
CA ILE A 164 4.77 -17.77 -7.79
C ILE A 164 3.72 -18.89 -7.95
N THR A 165 2.73 -18.94 -7.06
CA THR A 165 1.60 -19.88 -7.17
C THR A 165 0.86 -19.70 -8.50
N ALA A 166 0.53 -18.46 -8.87
CA ALA A 166 -0.13 -18.17 -10.14
C ALA A 166 0.72 -18.62 -11.33
N ALA A 167 2.04 -18.37 -11.29
CA ALA A 167 2.96 -18.81 -12.32
C ALA A 167 3.02 -20.33 -12.48
N PHE A 168 3.13 -21.08 -11.38
CA PHE A 168 3.15 -22.54 -11.44
C PHE A 168 1.82 -23.14 -11.91
N VAL A 169 0.69 -22.62 -11.42
CA VAL A 169 -0.64 -23.11 -11.80
C VAL A 169 -0.91 -22.85 -13.28
N THR A 170 -0.75 -21.60 -13.73
CA THR A 170 -1.01 -21.24 -15.14
C THR A 170 0.00 -21.90 -16.08
N GLY A 171 1.27 -22.00 -15.69
CA GLY A 171 2.31 -22.67 -16.48
C GLY A 171 2.04 -24.16 -16.66
N THR A 172 1.60 -24.85 -15.60
CA THR A 172 1.24 -26.27 -15.67
C THR A 172 0.06 -26.49 -16.63
N ILE A 173 -0.99 -25.68 -16.51
CA ILE A 173 -2.18 -25.78 -17.38
C ILE A 173 -1.80 -25.49 -18.83
N ALA A 174 -1.12 -24.38 -19.09
CA ALA A 174 -0.69 -24.00 -20.44
C ALA A 174 0.16 -25.09 -21.10
N GLY A 175 1.13 -25.65 -20.36
CA GLY A 175 2.01 -26.72 -20.86
C GLY A 175 1.24 -28.01 -21.19
N GLN A 176 0.32 -28.43 -20.33
CA GLN A 176 -0.50 -29.63 -20.56
C GLN A 176 -1.37 -29.50 -21.81
N TYR A 177 -2.09 -28.38 -21.94
CA TYR A 177 -2.98 -28.16 -23.08
C TYR A 177 -2.23 -27.88 -24.39
N ALA A 178 -1.06 -27.24 -24.34
CA ALA A 178 -0.20 -27.10 -25.51
C ALA A 178 0.26 -28.48 -26.01
N ALA A 179 0.66 -29.38 -25.11
CA ALA A 179 1.05 -30.74 -25.47
C ALA A 179 -0.13 -31.52 -26.08
N TRP A 180 -1.29 -31.55 -25.42
CA TRP A 180 -2.48 -32.25 -25.95
C TRP A 180 -2.89 -31.74 -27.33
N LYS A 181 -2.93 -30.41 -27.51
CA LYS A 181 -3.32 -29.82 -28.79
C LYS A 181 -2.34 -30.11 -29.92
N SER A 182 -1.06 -30.30 -29.60
CA SER A 182 -0.06 -30.69 -30.61
C SER A 182 -0.30 -32.11 -31.17
N PHE A 183 -0.86 -33.03 -30.38
CA PHE A 183 -1.25 -34.35 -30.86
C PHE A 183 -2.48 -34.31 -31.76
N GLU A 184 -3.44 -33.43 -31.48
CA GLU A 184 -4.65 -33.25 -32.31
C GLU A 184 -4.33 -32.70 -33.70
N LEU A 185 -3.30 -31.85 -33.82
CA LEU A 185 -2.87 -31.26 -35.09
C LEU A 185 -2.05 -32.20 -35.98
N GLN A 186 -1.61 -33.35 -35.45
CA GLN A 186 -0.84 -34.36 -36.18
C GLN A 186 -1.72 -35.51 -36.73
N GLY A 187 -3.01 -35.51 -36.42
CA GLY A 187 -4.00 -36.53 -36.84
C GLY A 187 -4.85 -36.14 -38.03
#